data_AF-A0A4Q3FB48-F1
#
_entry.id   AF-A0A4Q3FB48-F1
#
_cell.length_a   1.000
_cell.length_b   1.000
_cell.length_c   1.000
_cell.angle_alpha   90.00
_cell.angle_beta   90.00
_cell.angle_gamma   90.00
#
_symmetry.space_group_name_H-M   'P 1'
#
loop_
_entity.id
_entity.type
_entity.pdbx_description
1 polymer ?
#
loop_
_entity_poly.entity_id
_entity_poly.type
_entity_poly.pdbx_seq_one_letter_code
_entity_poly.pdbx_strand_id
1 'polypeptide(L)'
;MSDTLLIRNVRPAGGAATDVLVRDGRIAAIGAGATGGEANFDAGGRLMIPGLVEAHTHLDKSFWGMGWHKHTAGPALIDKIETERRNRREFGIDADRQSGRLVAQMVKLGTTHIRSHVDVDTETGLAGIEGVMAMRERLKDVIDVEIVAFAQSGLLIRPGTLELVDQAMAMGAEVVGGLDPCAVDRDPKGHLDAIFGLAQKYGRPLDIHLHERGEMGAFSMDLILERVRALGMQGKVAISHAFCLGMPDVDHARRLIDDLARERVTLVTTAPAASPAPSVMACLKAGVVIAGGSDGVRDSWNPYGMGDMLERATLVGLRNNFRRDEEMELALDVCTYQGAKVMGIADYGIAVGCTADFVILPGETICEAIVERPADRTVVKRGKIVARHGELAQPIA
;
A
#
# COMPACT_ATOMS: atom_id res chain seq x y z
N MET A 1 -22.04 -10.78 -24.34
CA MET A 1 -22.89 -9.69 -23.82
C MET A 1 -21.93 -8.71 -23.18
N SER A 2 -21.99 -7.41 -23.52
CA SER A 2 -21.11 -6.41 -22.90
C SER A 2 -21.51 -6.20 -21.45
N ASP A 3 -20.56 -6.34 -20.52
CA ASP A 3 -20.80 -6.12 -19.08
C ASP A 3 -21.11 -4.63 -18.88
N THR A 4 -22.38 -4.30 -18.65
CA THR A 4 -22.86 -2.92 -18.47
C THR A 4 -23.44 -2.76 -17.07
N LEU A 5 -23.00 -1.75 -16.34
CA LEU A 5 -23.48 -1.40 -15.01
C LEU A 5 -23.88 0.07 -15.00
N LEU A 6 -25.17 0.35 -14.84
CA LEU A 6 -25.70 1.69 -14.60
C LEU A 6 -25.96 1.87 -13.11
N ILE A 7 -25.28 2.85 -12.51
CA ILE A 7 -25.42 3.27 -11.12
C ILE A 7 -26.19 4.57 -11.10
N ARG A 8 -27.33 4.61 -10.43
CA ARG A 8 -28.15 5.83 -10.29
C ARG A 8 -27.87 6.57 -9.00
N ASN A 9 -28.06 7.89 -9.05
CA ASN A 9 -28.11 8.74 -7.86
C ASN A 9 -26.91 8.53 -6.91
N VAL A 10 -25.70 8.60 -7.44
CA VAL A 10 -24.44 8.50 -6.69
C VAL A 10 -23.73 9.85 -6.69
N ARG A 11 -22.88 10.14 -5.69
CA ARG A 11 -22.07 11.36 -5.60
C ARG A 11 -20.60 11.06 -5.91
N PRO A 12 -20.16 11.15 -7.18
CA PRO A 12 -18.78 10.84 -7.54
C PRO A 12 -17.85 11.89 -6.95
N ALA A 13 -16.86 11.45 -6.17
CA ALA A 13 -15.90 12.29 -5.46
C ALA A 13 -16.55 13.40 -4.59
N GLY A 14 -17.73 13.13 -4.01
CA GLY A 14 -18.44 14.09 -3.16
C GLY A 14 -19.19 15.20 -3.91
N GLY A 15 -19.28 15.10 -5.24
CA GLY A 15 -20.01 16.05 -6.07
C GLY A 15 -21.54 15.95 -5.97
N ALA A 16 -22.23 16.64 -6.89
CA ALA A 16 -23.68 16.53 -7.02
C ALA A 16 -24.10 15.10 -7.35
N ALA A 17 -25.24 14.67 -6.80
CA ALA A 17 -25.79 13.35 -7.09
C ALA A 17 -26.14 13.22 -8.59
N THR A 18 -25.72 12.11 -9.18
CA THR A 18 -25.79 11.88 -10.63
C THR A 18 -25.73 10.40 -10.97
N ASP A 19 -25.82 10.06 -12.24
CA ASP A 19 -25.74 8.68 -12.72
C ASP A 19 -24.35 8.37 -13.28
N VAL A 20 -23.86 7.15 -13.08
CA VAL A 20 -22.57 6.66 -13.60
C VAL A 20 -22.81 5.40 -14.41
N LEU A 21 -22.34 5.40 -15.65
CA LEU A 21 -22.41 4.26 -16.55
C LEU A 21 -21.03 3.63 -16.69
N VAL A 22 -20.96 2.33 -16.41
CA VAL A 22 -19.79 1.49 -16.63
C VAL A 22 -20.07 0.55 -17.79
N ARG A 23 -19.11 0.42 -18.71
CA ARG A 23 -19.12 -0.54 -19.82
C ARG A 23 -17.76 -1.20 -19.93
N ASP A 24 -17.75 -2.52 -20.05
CA ASP A 24 -16.55 -3.32 -20.30
C ASP A 24 -15.41 -2.98 -19.30
N GLY A 25 -15.80 -2.84 -18.03
CA GLY A 25 -14.90 -2.56 -16.92
C GLY A 25 -14.35 -1.13 -16.82
N ARG A 26 -14.88 -0.17 -17.61
CA ARG A 26 -14.47 1.24 -17.57
C ARG A 26 -15.64 2.17 -17.33
N ILE A 27 -15.36 3.31 -16.70
CA ILE A 27 -16.33 4.41 -16.56
C ILE A 27 -16.56 5.02 -17.95
N ALA A 28 -17.74 4.79 -18.52
CA ALA A 28 -18.08 5.21 -19.87
C ALA A 28 -18.75 6.60 -19.89
N ALA A 29 -19.52 6.95 -18.85
CA ALA A 29 -20.14 8.27 -18.72
C ALA A 29 -20.47 8.60 -17.26
N ILE A 30 -20.47 9.89 -16.93
CA ILE A 30 -20.91 10.45 -15.66
C ILE A 30 -21.93 11.57 -15.97
N GLY A 31 -23.08 11.55 -15.31
CA GLY A 31 -24.16 12.52 -15.48
C GLY A 31 -25.05 12.28 -16.69
N ALA A 32 -25.43 13.35 -17.40
CA ALA A 32 -26.46 13.30 -18.44
C ALA A 32 -26.19 12.28 -19.57
N GLY A 33 -24.93 11.89 -19.78
CA GLY A 33 -24.55 10.86 -20.76
C GLY A 33 -24.67 9.41 -20.27
N ALA A 34 -24.94 9.18 -18.98
CA ALA A 34 -25.06 7.84 -18.38
C ALA A 34 -26.43 7.21 -18.69
N THR A 35 -26.67 6.90 -19.97
CA THR A 35 -27.93 6.35 -20.49
C THR A 35 -27.72 5.02 -21.22
N GLY A 36 -28.79 4.23 -21.38
CA GLY A 36 -28.77 3.04 -22.25
C GLY A 36 -28.23 1.76 -21.59
N GLY A 37 -28.52 1.54 -20.32
CA GLY A 37 -28.43 0.25 -19.65
C GLY A 37 -29.67 0.03 -18.77
N GLU A 38 -30.05 -1.22 -18.48
CA GLU A 38 -30.98 -1.49 -17.39
C GLU A 38 -30.29 -1.06 -16.08
N ALA A 39 -30.98 -0.28 -15.25
CA ALA A 39 -30.44 0.19 -13.98
C ALA A 39 -30.29 -1.02 -13.04
N ASN A 40 -29.05 -1.38 -12.73
CA ASN A 40 -28.75 -2.54 -11.89
C ASN A 40 -28.57 -2.16 -10.41
N PHE A 41 -28.40 -0.86 -10.11
CA PHE A 41 -28.11 -0.37 -8.76
C PHE A 41 -28.47 1.13 -8.61
N ASP A 42 -29.30 1.45 -7.62
CA ASP A 42 -29.53 2.84 -7.16
C ASP A 42 -28.72 3.07 -5.88
N ALA A 43 -27.83 4.05 -5.89
CA ALA A 43 -26.95 4.38 -4.78
C ALA A 43 -27.61 5.27 -3.73
N GLY A 44 -28.81 5.80 -3.96
CA GLY A 44 -29.59 6.53 -2.94
C GLY A 44 -28.92 7.80 -2.41
N GLY A 45 -28.10 8.48 -3.23
CA GLY A 45 -27.37 9.69 -2.87
C GLY A 45 -26.02 9.44 -2.18
N ARG A 46 -25.58 8.18 -2.09
CA ARG A 46 -24.33 7.78 -1.45
C ARG A 46 -23.08 8.31 -2.15
N LEU A 47 -22.03 8.53 -1.36
CA LEU A 47 -20.70 8.89 -1.83
C LEU A 47 -20.06 7.76 -2.66
N MET A 48 -19.41 8.13 -3.76
CA MET A 48 -18.49 7.27 -4.51
C MET A 48 -17.07 7.84 -4.44
N ILE A 49 -16.13 7.05 -3.94
CA ILE A 49 -14.69 7.35 -3.92
C ILE A 49 -13.94 6.34 -4.80
N PRO A 50 -12.77 6.67 -5.36
CA PRO A 50 -12.01 5.70 -6.15
C PRO A 50 -11.61 4.51 -5.27
N GLY A 51 -11.33 3.37 -5.89
CA GLY A 51 -10.95 2.16 -5.19
C GLY A 51 -9.73 2.41 -4.30
N LEU A 52 -9.79 2.05 -3.02
CA LEU A 52 -8.72 2.39 -2.09
C LEU A 52 -7.43 1.63 -2.46
N VAL A 53 -6.27 2.25 -2.20
CA VAL A 53 -4.95 1.71 -2.53
C VAL A 53 -4.14 1.52 -1.25
N GLU A 54 -3.82 0.27 -0.94
CA GLU A 54 -2.91 -0.12 0.14
C GLU A 54 -1.49 -0.20 -0.43
N ALA A 55 -0.72 0.89 -0.30
CA ALA A 55 0.58 0.99 -0.95
C ALA A 55 1.72 0.30 -0.17
N HIS A 56 1.47 -0.19 1.05
CA HIS A 56 2.47 -0.90 1.84
C HIS A 56 1.82 -1.73 2.95
N THR A 57 1.85 -3.04 2.78
CA THR A 57 1.47 -4.00 3.84
C THR A 57 2.34 -5.26 3.77
N HIS A 58 2.07 -6.21 4.67
CA HIS A 58 2.70 -7.52 4.71
C HIS A 58 1.64 -8.61 4.86
N LEU A 59 1.17 -9.16 3.74
CA LEU A 59 0.06 -10.11 3.72
C LEU A 59 0.46 -11.51 4.22
N ASP A 60 1.71 -11.90 4.04
CA ASP A 60 2.22 -13.26 4.26
C ASP A 60 2.39 -13.65 5.73
N LYS A 61 2.31 -12.66 6.64
CA LYS A 61 2.55 -12.81 8.08
C LYS A 61 1.41 -12.38 8.99
N SER A 62 0.30 -11.92 8.41
CA SER A 62 -0.86 -11.53 9.21
C SER A 62 -1.44 -12.73 9.97
N PHE A 63 -1.90 -12.49 11.20
CA PHE A 63 -2.65 -13.47 11.98
C PHE A 63 -4.16 -13.40 11.72
N TRP A 64 -4.58 -12.70 10.66
CA TRP A 64 -6.00 -12.50 10.36
C TRP A 64 -6.74 -13.85 10.22
N GLY A 65 -7.78 -14.06 11.02
CA GLY A 65 -8.53 -15.32 11.04
C GLY A 65 -7.86 -16.46 11.84
N MET A 66 -6.83 -16.18 12.65
CA MET A 66 -6.19 -17.15 13.56
C MET A 66 -6.61 -16.99 15.03
N GLY A 67 -7.59 -16.11 15.32
CA GLY A 67 -7.88 -15.68 16.68
C GLY A 67 -6.90 -14.61 17.16
N TRP A 68 -6.93 -14.28 18.44
CA TRP A 68 -6.04 -13.27 19.01
C TRP A 68 -4.74 -13.91 19.52
N HIS A 69 -3.61 -13.47 18.99
CA HIS A 69 -2.28 -13.81 19.50
C HIS A 69 -1.74 -12.66 20.33
N LYS A 70 -1.27 -12.97 21.54
CA LYS A 70 -0.64 -11.97 22.41
C LYS A 70 0.63 -11.44 21.76
N HIS A 71 0.79 -10.13 21.72
CA HIS A 71 2.04 -9.50 21.30
C HIS A 71 3.13 -9.73 22.35
N THR A 72 4.26 -10.30 21.92
CA THR A 72 5.38 -10.73 22.80
C THR A 72 6.73 -10.18 22.38
N ALA A 73 6.81 -9.37 21.32
CA ALA A 73 8.06 -8.81 20.85
C ALA A 73 8.63 -7.76 21.81
N GLY A 74 9.95 -7.70 21.89
CA GLY A 74 10.68 -6.63 22.56
C GLY A 74 10.69 -5.33 21.74
N PRO A 75 11.19 -4.22 22.32
CA PRO A 75 11.13 -2.91 21.69
C PRO A 75 12.12 -2.72 20.55
N ALA A 76 13.21 -3.51 20.46
CA ALA A 76 14.22 -3.35 19.43
C ALA A 76 13.77 -3.98 18.10
N LEU A 77 14.32 -3.48 16.99
CA LEU A 77 14.05 -4.03 15.65
C LEU A 77 14.37 -5.53 15.58
N ILE A 78 15.52 -5.92 16.13
CA ILE A 78 15.95 -7.33 16.15
C ILE A 78 14.99 -8.23 16.95
N ASP A 79 14.45 -7.74 18.06
CA ASP A 79 13.49 -8.50 18.88
C ASP A 79 12.22 -8.83 18.08
N LYS A 80 11.79 -7.90 17.21
CA LYS A 80 10.61 -8.09 16.34
C LYS A 80 10.89 -9.11 15.25
N ILE A 81 12.02 -9.00 14.55
CA ILE A 81 12.47 -9.95 13.52
C ILE A 81 12.55 -11.37 14.10
N GLU A 82 13.19 -11.54 15.26
CA GLU A 82 13.34 -12.85 15.89
C GLU A 82 12.00 -13.42 16.38
N THR A 83 11.15 -12.57 16.95
CA THR A 83 9.81 -12.98 17.41
C THR A 83 8.92 -13.43 16.25
N GLU A 84 8.91 -12.68 15.15
CA GLU A 84 8.20 -13.05 13.93
C GLU A 84 8.65 -14.40 13.39
N ARG A 85 9.97 -14.58 13.22
CA ARG A 85 10.55 -15.83 12.70
C ARG A 85 10.12 -17.04 13.51
N ARG A 86 10.12 -16.92 14.83
CA ARG A 86 9.59 -17.94 15.75
C ARG A 86 8.09 -18.14 15.54
N ASN A 87 7.30 -17.07 15.58
CA ASN A 87 5.84 -17.12 15.52
C ASN A 87 5.33 -17.71 14.19
N ARG A 88 5.98 -17.41 13.05
CA ARG A 88 5.66 -18.01 11.74
C ARG A 88 5.67 -19.54 11.81
N ARG A 89 6.68 -20.12 12.46
CA ARG A 89 6.78 -21.57 12.67
C ARG A 89 5.80 -22.09 13.71
N GLU A 90 5.79 -21.49 14.91
CA GLU A 90 5.00 -21.99 16.03
C GLU A 90 3.49 -21.91 15.77
N PHE A 91 3.04 -20.87 15.08
CA PHE A 91 1.62 -20.70 14.75
C PHE A 91 1.22 -21.38 13.43
N GLY A 92 2.18 -21.93 12.68
CA GLY A 92 1.93 -22.60 11.41
C GLY A 92 1.30 -21.66 10.37
N ILE A 93 1.88 -20.47 10.22
CA ILE A 93 1.38 -19.47 9.28
C ILE A 93 1.55 -20.00 7.85
N ASP A 94 0.43 -20.02 7.13
CA ASP A 94 0.35 -20.41 5.73
C ASP A 94 0.09 -19.15 4.91
N ALA A 95 1.07 -18.75 4.09
CA ALA A 95 1.06 -17.47 3.41
C ALA A 95 -0.12 -17.33 2.44
N ASP A 96 -0.51 -18.37 1.70
CA ASP A 96 -1.69 -18.32 0.79
C ASP A 96 -2.98 -18.07 1.60
N ARG A 97 -3.21 -18.88 2.62
CA ARG A 97 -4.42 -18.80 3.44
C ARG A 97 -4.52 -17.51 4.25
N GLN A 98 -3.45 -17.09 4.92
CA GLN A 98 -3.51 -15.88 5.75
C GLN A 98 -3.56 -14.61 4.90
N SER A 99 -2.82 -14.56 3.79
CA SER A 99 -2.94 -13.45 2.85
C SER A 99 -4.35 -13.37 2.26
N GLY A 100 -4.95 -14.50 1.84
CA GLY A 100 -6.31 -14.53 1.32
C GLY A 100 -7.36 -14.05 2.33
N ARG A 101 -7.21 -14.40 3.61
CA ARG A 101 -8.09 -13.94 4.69
C ARG A 101 -7.98 -12.44 4.95
N LEU A 102 -6.77 -11.89 4.96
CA LEU A 102 -6.58 -10.45 5.11
C LEU A 102 -7.07 -9.69 3.88
N VAL A 103 -6.77 -10.17 2.67
CA VAL A 103 -7.30 -9.60 1.43
C VAL A 103 -8.82 -9.60 1.40
N ALA A 104 -9.47 -10.68 1.86
CA ALA A 104 -10.92 -10.72 2.00
C ALA A 104 -11.47 -9.61 2.90
N GLN A 105 -10.77 -9.30 3.99
CA GLN A 105 -11.11 -8.16 4.84
C GLN A 105 -10.91 -6.82 4.13
N MET A 106 -9.76 -6.62 3.48
CA MET A 106 -9.42 -5.38 2.78
C MET A 106 -10.38 -5.09 1.62
N VAL A 107 -10.79 -6.12 0.86
CA VAL A 107 -11.76 -5.98 -0.24
C VAL A 107 -13.13 -5.55 0.26
N LYS A 108 -13.62 -6.12 1.37
CA LYS A 108 -14.89 -5.67 2.00
C LYS A 108 -14.84 -4.20 2.40
N LEU A 109 -13.65 -3.73 2.77
CA LEU A 109 -13.36 -2.35 3.14
C LEU A 109 -13.03 -1.47 1.93
N GLY A 110 -13.07 -1.98 0.69
CA GLY A 110 -12.94 -1.16 -0.51
C GLY A 110 -11.54 -1.00 -1.07
N THR A 111 -10.56 -1.74 -0.55
CA THR A 111 -9.23 -1.83 -1.18
C THR A 111 -9.33 -2.59 -2.50
N THR A 112 -8.74 -2.02 -3.55
CA THR A 112 -8.77 -2.58 -4.92
C THR A 112 -7.38 -2.87 -5.49
N HIS A 113 -6.34 -2.35 -4.82
CA HIS A 113 -4.95 -2.52 -5.17
C HIS A 113 -4.12 -2.60 -3.89
N ILE A 114 -3.18 -3.54 -3.85
CA ILE A 114 -2.27 -3.75 -2.73
C ILE A 114 -0.84 -3.85 -3.26
N ARG A 115 0.13 -3.20 -2.60
CA ARG A 115 1.54 -3.59 -2.64
C ARG A 115 1.89 -4.28 -1.33
N SER A 116 2.24 -5.56 -1.42
CA SER A 116 2.67 -6.35 -0.26
C SER A 116 4.16 -6.60 -0.33
N HIS A 117 4.86 -6.25 0.74
CA HIS A 117 6.17 -6.80 1.03
C HIS A 117 6.01 -8.21 1.54
N VAL A 118 6.83 -9.12 1.02
CA VAL A 118 6.77 -10.55 1.35
C VAL A 118 8.16 -11.00 1.73
N ASP A 119 8.27 -11.54 2.94
CA ASP A 119 9.56 -11.87 3.52
C ASP A 119 10.22 -13.00 2.72
N VAL A 120 11.50 -12.78 2.40
CA VAL A 120 12.41 -13.76 1.82
C VAL A 120 13.59 -13.90 2.77
N ASP A 121 13.73 -15.08 3.36
CA ASP A 121 14.80 -15.37 4.32
C ASP A 121 15.24 -16.84 4.29
N THR A 122 16.36 -17.12 4.95
CA THR A 122 16.96 -18.46 4.99
C THR A 122 16.18 -19.47 5.84
N GLU A 123 15.09 -19.07 6.52
CA GLU A 123 14.28 -19.98 7.33
C GLU A 123 13.00 -20.42 6.63
N THR A 124 12.36 -19.51 5.92
CA THR A 124 11.11 -19.74 5.18
C THR A 124 11.35 -19.90 3.68
N GLY A 125 12.56 -19.59 3.20
CA GLY A 125 12.93 -19.68 1.79
C GLY A 125 12.05 -18.77 0.95
N LEU A 126 11.32 -19.38 0.02
CA LEU A 126 10.41 -18.70 -0.90
C LEU A 126 8.93 -18.97 -0.59
N ALA A 127 8.61 -19.68 0.51
CA ALA A 127 7.25 -20.12 0.81
C ALA A 127 6.26 -18.94 0.95
N GLY A 128 6.72 -17.79 1.46
CA GLY A 128 5.93 -16.56 1.50
C GLY A 128 5.56 -16.06 0.10
N ILE A 129 6.56 -15.99 -0.79
CA ILE A 129 6.39 -15.54 -2.18
C ILE A 129 5.44 -16.48 -2.93
N GLU A 130 5.66 -17.80 -2.83
CA GLU A 130 4.82 -18.82 -3.45
C GLU A 130 3.36 -18.71 -2.99
N GLY A 131 3.13 -18.58 -1.68
CA GLY A 131 1.80 -18.48 -1.10
C GLY A 131 1.06 -17.22 -1.55
N VAL A 132 1.72 -16.05 -1.52
CA VAL A 132 1.10 -14.79 -1.95
C VAL A 132 0.85 -14.78 -3.47
N MET A 133 1.75 -15.36 -4.27
CA MET A 133 1.51 -15.53 -5.72
C MET A 133 0.31 -16.44 -6.00
N ALA A 134 0.16 -17.56 -5.27
CA ALA A 134 -0.98 -18.46 -5.40
C ALA A 134 -2.29 -17.78 -5.02
N MET A 135 -2.31 -17.04 -3.91
CA MET A 135 -3.44 -16.22 -3.49
C MET A 135 -3.81 -15.19 -4.57
N ARG A 136 -2.81 -14.44 -5.05
CA ARG A 136 -3.00 -13.41 -6.08
C ARG A 136 -3.64 -13.98 -7.34
N GLU A 137 -3.15 -15.12 -7.84
CA GLU A 137 -3.72 -15.74 -9.05
C GLU A 137 -5.18 -16.14 -8.83
N ARG A 138 -5.51 -16.73 -7.67
CA ARG A 138 -6.89 -17.08 -7.31
C ARG A 138 -7.81 -15.86 -7.23
N LEU A 139 -7.28 -14.72 -6.77
CA LEU A 139 -8.05 -13.50 -6.50
C LEU A 139 -7.89 -12.41 -7.57
N LYS A 140 -7.28 -12.71 -8.70
CA LYS A 140 -6.95 -11.73 -9.76
C LYS A 140 -8.14 -10.96 -10.30
N ASP A 141 -9.35 -11.53 -10.26
CA ASP A 141 -10.57 -10.86 -10.71
C ASP A 141 -11.16 -9.92 -9.65
N VAL A 142 -10.73 -10.06 -8.38
CA VAL A 142 -11.28 -9.35 -7.21
C VAL A 142 -10.37 -8.21 -6.76
N ILE A 143 -9.05 -8.38 -6.84
CA ILE A 143 -8.06 -7.40 -6.38
C ILE A 143 -6.76 -7.53 -7.17
N ASP A 144 -6.02 -6.43 -7.30
CA ASP A 144 -4.66 -6.45 -7.86
C ASP A 144 -3.62 -6.39 -6.73
N VAL A 145 -2.62 -7.27 -6.77
CA VAL A 145 -1.57 -7.38 -5.74
C VAL A 145 -0.19 -7.32 -6.40
N GLU A 146 0.58 -6.30 -6.07
CA GLU A 146 1.99 -6.17 -6.43
C GLU A 146 2.87 -6.75 -5.30
N ILE A 147 3.87 -7.56 -5.66
CA ILE A 147 4.69 -8.27 -4.69
C ILE A 147 6.09 -7.66 -4.66
N VAL A 148 6.53 -7.26 -3.47
CA VAL A 148 7.92 -6.87 -3.19
C VAL A 148 8.66 -8.05 -2.57
N ALA A 149 9.74 -8.51 -3.21
CA ALA A 149 10.63 -9.52 -2.64
C ALA A 149 11.51 -8.87 -1.55
N PHE A 150 11.21 -9.16 -0.28
CA PHE A 150 11.70 -8.35 0.83
C PHE A 150 12.60 -9.12 1.79
N ALA A 151 13.87 -8.70 1.92
CA ALA A 151 14.85 -9.32 2.81
C ALA A 151 14.70 -8.90 4.29
N GLN A 152 13.54 -9.16 4.91
CA GLN A 152 13.17 -8.68 6.26
C GLN A 152 14.21 -8.93 7.37
N SER A 153 14.99 -10.01 7.28
CA SER A 153 15.95 -10.41 8.31
C SER A 153 17.40 -9.97 8.06
N GLY A 154 17.61 -9.13 7.04
CA GLY A 154 18.93 -8.70 6.57
C GLY A 154 19.38 -9.46 5.32
N LEU A 155 20.08 -8.77 4.43
CA LEU A 155 20.46 -9.26 3.11
C LEU A 155 21.88 -9.83 3.13
N LEU A 156 22.87 -9.02 3.50
CA LEU A 156 24.29 -9.41 3.46
C LEU A 156 24.76 -10.11 4.73
N ILE A 157 24.13 -9.82 5.87
CA ILE A 157 24.47 -10.44 7.16
C ILE A 157 23.99 -11.90 7.27
N ARG A 158 23.26 -12.40 6.26
CA ARG A 158 22.70 -13.75 6.20
C ARG A 158 23.07 -14.42 4.87
N PRO A 159 24.11 -15.27 4.84
CA PRO A 159 24.49 -15.99 3.62
C PRO A 159 23.30 -16.76 3.03
N GLY A 160 23.06 -16.61 1.73
CA GLY A 160 21.93 -17.24 1.03
C GLY A 160 20.72 -16.33 0.81
N THR A 161 20.55 -15.24 1.58
CA THR A 161 19.37 -14.36 1.42
C THR A 161 19.37 -13.64 0.08
N LEU A 162 20.52 -13.13 -0.37
CA LEU A 162 20.61 -12.45 -1.67
C LEU A 162 20.23 -13.37 -2.83
N GLU A 163 20.69 -14.62 -2.80
CA GLU A 163 20.35 -15.64 -3.79
C GLU A 163 18.87 -16.00 -3.77
N LEU A 164 18.23 -15.97 -2.60
CA LEU A 164 16.78 -16.18 -2.47
C LEU A 164 15.98 -14.99 -3.01
N VAL A 165 16.40 -13.75 -2.75
CA VAL A 165 15.75 -12.56 -3.34
C VAL A 165 15.90 -12.60 -4.86
N ASP A 166 17.07 -12.96 -5.38
CA ASP A 166 17.29 -13.15 -6.82
C ASP A 166 16.32 -14.20 -7.40
N GLN A 167 16.12 -15.32 -6.72
CA GLN A 167 15.14 -16.34 -7.11
C GLN A 167 13.69 -15.84 -7.06
N ALA A 168 13.30 -15.10 -6.02
CA ALA A 168 11.97 -14.50 -5.91
C ALA A 168 11.69 -13.53 -7.08
N MET A 169 12.70 -12.74 -7.47
CA MET A 169 12.60 -11.88 -8.66
C MET A 169 12.47 -12.69 -9.95
N ALA A 170 13.24 -13.79 -10.09
CA ALA A 170 13.13 -14.70 -11.23
C ALA A 170 11.75 -15.39 -11.33
N MET A 171 11.08 -15.64 -10.20
CA MET A 171 9.71 -16.16 -10.16
C MET A 171 8.65 -15.14 -10.61
N GLY A 172 9.01 -13.86 -10.64
CA GLY A 172 8.14 -12.79 -11.13
C GLY A 172 7.66 -11.80 -10.07
N ALA A 173 8.31 -11.70 -8.91
CA ALA A 173 8.08 -10.56 -8.01
C ALA A 173 8.35 -9.24 -8.76
N GLU A 174 7.49 -8.25 -8.57
CA GLU A 174 7.50 -7.03 -9.38
C GLU A 174 8.45 -5.95 -8.85
N VAL A 175 8.81 -5.99 -7.56
CA VAL A 175 9.60 -4.95 -6.89
C VAL A 175 10.69 -5.58 -6.03
N VAL A 176 11.89 -4.99 -6.03
CA VAL A 176 12.98 -5.40 -5.13
C VAL A 176 12.88 -4.65 -3.81
N GLY A 177 12.87 -5.38 -2.70
CA GLY A 177 12.86 -4.83 -1.36
C GLY A 177 14.25 -4.77 -0.72
N GLY A 178 14.41 -3.89 0.26
CA GLY A 178 15.60 -3.78 1.12
C GLY A 178 15.24 -3.07 2.42
N LEU A 179 16.11 -3.14 3.43
CA LEU A 179 15.85 -2.51 4.74
C LEU A 179 17.13 -1.97 5.39
N ASP A 180 17.01 -0.81 6.03
CA ASP A 180 17.96 -0.23 6.98
C ASP A 180 19.43 -0.60 6.72
N PRO A 181 20.02 -0.07 5.64
CA PRO A 181 21.33 -0.49 5.15
C PRO A 181 22.46 -0.31 6.18
N CYS A 182 22.34 0.66 7.09
CA CYS A 182 23.28 0.88 8.20
C CYS A 182 22.93 0.02 9.43
N ALA A 183 21.67 0.06 9.89
CA ALA A 183 21.31 -0.50 11.19
C ALA A 183 21.17 -2.03 11.18
N VAL A 184 20.75 -2.61 10.06
CA VAL A 184 20.57 -4.06 9.90
C VAL A 184 21.81 -4.68 9.29
N ASP A 185 22.13 -4.33 8.04
CA ASP A 185 23.23 -4.98 7.31
C ASP A 185 24.61 -4.49 7.73
N ARG A 186 24.71 -3.30 8.33
CA ARG A 186 25.98 -2.66 8.74
C ARG A 186 26.99 -2.49 7.60
N ASP A 187 26.50 -2.57 6.36
CA ASP A 187 27.23 -2.31 5.13
C ASP A 187 26.27 -1.60 4.15
N PRO A 188 26.04 -0.29 4.35
CA PRO A 188 25.04 0.43 3.58
C PRO A 188 25.39 0.48 2.08
N LYS A 189 26.68 0.51 1.76
CA LYS A 189 27.14 0.48 0.37
C LYS A 189 26.83 -0.88 -0.25
N GLY A 190 27.28 -1.97 0.38
CA GLY A 190 27.06 -3.32 -0.13
C GLY A 190 25.58 -3.66 -0.29
N HIS A 191 24.77 -3.34 0.73
CA HIS A 191 23.32 -3.60 0.71
C HIS A 191 22.65 -2.90 -0.46
N LEU A 192 22.88 -1.59 -0.61
CA LEU A 192 22.27 -0.81 -1.66
C LEU A 192 22.78 -1.23 -3.05
N ASP A 193 24.08 -1.50 -3.20
CA ASP A 193 24.63 -1.99 -4.48
C ASP A 193 23.97 -3.32 -4.91
N ALA A 194 23.71 -4.22 -3.96
CA ALA A 194 23.08 -5.50 -4.23
C ALA A 194 21.62 -5.36 -4.70
N ILE A 195 20.77 -4.62 -3.97
CA ILE A 195 19.35 -4.48 -4.34
C ILE A 195 19.17 -3.65 -5.62
N PHE A 196 19.98 -2.61 -5.84
CA PHE A 196 19.97 -1.86 -7.11
C PHE A 196 20.48 -2.73 -8.27
N GLY A 197 21.47 -3.59 -8.03
CA GLY A 197 21.93 -4.57 -9.01
C GLY A 197 20.83 -5.54 -9.45
N LEU A 198 20.06 -6.07 -8.49
CA LEU A 198 18.89 -6.91 -8.79
C LEU A 198 17.81 -6.12 -9.57
N ALA A 199 17.52 -4.90 -9.16
CA ALA A 199 16.55 -4.05 -9.83
C ALA A 199 16.94 -3.79 -11.29
N GLN A 200 18.22 -3.52 -11.58
CA GLN A 200 18.73 -3.40 -12.95
C GLN A 200 18.68 -4.71 -13.72
N LYS A 201 19.10 -5.83 -13.11
CA LYS A 201 19.09 -7.17 -13.72
C LYS A 201 17.71 -7.53 -14.25
N TYR A 202 16.65 -7.23 -13.50
CA TYR A 202 15.27 -7.57 -13.87
C TYR A 202 14.47 -6.42 -14.49
N GLY A 203 15.04 -5.22 -14.58
CA GLY A 203 14.32 -4.02 -15.04
C GLY A 203 13.13 -3.66 -14.15
N ARG A 204 13.26 -3.84 -12.83
CA ARG A 204 12.19 -3.66 -11.84
C ARG A 204 12.44 -2.46 -10.92
N PRO A 205 11.38 -1.85 -10.35
CA PRO A 205 11.52 -0.81 -9.34
C PRO A 205 12.00 -1.36 -7.99
N LEU A 206 12.32 -0.44 -7.06
CA LEU A 206 12.63 -0.73 -5.66
C LEU A 206 11.61 -0.11 -4.72
N ASP A 207 11.41 -0.75 -3.57
CA ASP A 207 10.71 -0.19 -2.41
C ASP A 207 11.50 -0.54 -1.14
N ILE A 208 12.15 0.46 -0.55
CA ILE A 208 13.16 0.27 0.51
C ILE A 208 12.57 0.72 1.85
N HIS A 209 12.53 -0.18 2.83
CA HIS A 209 12.22 0.15 4.21
C HIS A 209 13.35 0.98 4.83
N LEU A 210 13.03 2.20 5.26
CA LEU A 210 13.98 3.08 5.93
C LEU A 210 13.44 3.58 7.26
N HIS A 211 13.67 2.79 8.31
CA HIS A 211 13.33 3.09 9.69
C HIS A 211 14.43 3.86 10.42
N GLU A 212 15.65 3.88 9.88
CA GLU A 212 16.77 4.64 10.40
C GLU A 212 16.38 6.11 10.64
N ARG A 213 16.74 6.61 11.82
CA ARG A 213 16.30 7.92 12.31
C ARG A 213 17.41 8.96 12.21
N GLY A 214 17.01 10.23 12.16
CA GLY A 214 17.92 11.37 12.18
C GLY A 214 19.00 11.26 11.10
N GLU A 215 20.22 11.65 11.46
CA GLU A 215 21.36 11.71 10.54
C GLU A 215 21.73 10.36 9.90
N MET A 216 21.50 9.24 10.60
CA MET A 216 21.78 7.91 10.03
C MET A 216 20.85 7.60 8.85
N GLY A 217 19.55 7.85 9.02
CA GLY A 217 18.60 7.66 7.93
C GLY A 217 18.73 8.72 6.83
N ALA A 218 19.17 9.95 7.17
CA ALA A 218 19.53 10.95 6.16
C ALA A 218 20.71 10.49 5.30
N PHE A 219 21.77 9.97 5.93
CA PHE A 219 22.93 9.40 5.23
C PHE A 219 22.53 8.23 4.32
N SER A 220 21.72 7.29 4.79
CA SER A 220 21.21 6.19 3.96
C SER A 220 20.34 6.71 2.80
N MET A 221 19.53 7.75 3.02
CA MET A 221 18.73 8.38 1.98
C MET A 221 19.60 9.06 0.91
N ASP A 222 20.67 9.74 1.30
CA ASP A 222 21.65 10.33 0.36
C ASP A 222 22.29 9.24 -0.52
N LEU A 223 22.68 8.11 0.07
CA LEU A 223 23.23 6.97 -0.67
C LEU A 223 22.22 6.34 -1.64
N ILE A 224 20.93 6.32 -1.29
CA ILE A 224 19.86 5.90 -2.20
C ILE A 224 19.75 6.88 -3.37
N LEU A 225 19.70 8.19 -3.09
CA LEU A 225 19.62 9.24 -4.10
C LEU A 225 20.83 9.25 -5.05
N GLU A 226 22.04 9.00 -4.52
CA GLU A 226 23.25 8.85 -5.32
C GLU A 226 23.11 7.73 -6.36
N ARG A 227 22.59 6.57 -5.95
CA ARG A 227 22.36 5.43 -6.85
C ARG A 227 21.26 5.70 -7.86
N VAL A 228 20.18 6.36 -7.44
CA VAL A 228 19.12 6.81 -8.35
C VAL A 228 19.70 7.67 -9.48
N ARG A 229 20.56 8.63 -9.13
CA ARG A 229 21.27 9.49 -10.10
C ARG A 229 22.22 8.70 -10.99
N ALA A 230 23.08 7.88 -10.39
CA ALA A 230 24.12 7.13 -11.09
C ALA A 230 23.55 6.11 -12.08
N LEU A 231 22.41 5.51 -11.76
CA LEU A 231 21.80 4.43 -12.54
C LEU A 231 20.59 4.88 -13.38
N GLY A 232 20.24 6.17 -13.34
CA GLY A 232 19.12 6.73 -14.11
C GLY A 232 17.76 6.17 -13.68
N MET A 233 17.57 5.90 -12.39
CA MET A 233 16.39 5.22 -11.84
C MET A 233 15.32 6.18 -11.29
N GLN A 234 15.29 7.44 -11.75
CA GLN A 234 14.29 8.41 -11.32
C GLN A 234 12.87 7.90 -11.62
N GLY A 235 11.97 7.95 -10.64
CA GLY A 235 10.61 7.42 -10.76
C GLY A 235 10.50 5.89 -10.63
N LYS A 236 11.58 5.20 -10.22
CA LYS A 236 11.61 3.74 -10.03
C LYS A 236 11.96 3.32 -8.60
N VAL A 237 12.06 4.26 -7.67
CA VAL A 237 12.41 3.97 -6.27
C VAL A 237 11.37 4.59 -5.35
N ALA A 238 10.86 3.76 -4.45
CA ALA A 238 10.08 4.16 -3.29
C ALA A 238 10.90 3.97 -2.01
N ILE A 239 10.69 4.85 -1.04
CA ILE A 239 11.21 4.71 0.32
C ILE A 239 10.02 4.62 1.28
N SER A 240 9.88 3.46 1.90
CA SER A 240 8.88 3.20 2.91
C SER A 240 9.35 3.69 4.29
N HIS A 241 8.41 4.25 5.06
CA HIS A 241 8.58 4.87 6.38
C HIS A 241 9.29 6.22 6.37
N ALA A 242 10.56 6.27 5.96
CA ALA A 242 11.41 7.46 5.96
C ALA A 242 11.39 8.26 7.28
N PHE A 243 11.52 7.57 8.42
CA PHE A 243 11.40 8.21 9.75
C PHE A 243 12.43 9.34 9.97
N CYS A 244 13.59 9.30 9.30
CA CYS A 244 14.55 10.39 9.32
C CYS A 244 13.97 11.74 8.88
N LEU A 245 12.98 11.78 7.99
CA LEU A 245 12.35 13.02 7.53
C LEU A 245 11.48 13.70 8.61
N GLY A 246 11.20 13.02 9.72
CA GLY A 246 10.58 13.60 10.91
C GLY A 246 11.57 14.16 11.93
N MET A 247 12.85 14.30 11.57
CA MET A 247 13.89 14.77 12.48
C MET A 247 13.70 16.22 12.97
N PRO A 248 14.29 16.60 14.11
CA PRO A 248 14.21 17.97 14.63
C PRO A 248 14.85 19.03 13.71
N ASP A 249 15.88 18.67 12.95
CA ASP A 249 16.47 19.57 11.94
C ASP A 249 15.56 19.65 10.70
N VAL A 250 14.61 20.57 10.77
CA VAL A 250 13.59 20.78 9.73
C VAL A 250 14.17 21.30 8.41
N ASP A 251 15.31 21.97 8.44
CA ASP A 251 15.95 22.50 7.23
C ASP A 251 16.68 21.39 6.49
N HIS A 252 17.31 20.47 7.22
CA HIS A 252 17.87 19.24 6.65
C HIS A 252 16.77 18.36 6.05
N ALA A 253 15.69 18.09 6.79
CA ALA A 253 14.55 17.33 6.27
C ALA A 253 13.95 17.96 5.01
N ARG A 254 13.84 19.30 4.95
CA ARG A 254 13.35 20.01 3.76
C ARG A 254 14.25 19.81 2.55
N ARG A 255 15.57 19.92 2.72
CA ARG A 255 16.52 19.69 1.61
C ARG A 255 16.42 18.26 1.06
N LEU A 256 16.28 17.27 1.94
CA LEU A 256 16.07 15.88 1.53
C LEU A 256 14.75 15.71 0.76
N ILE A 257 13.66 16.34 1.22
CA ILE A 257 12.38 16.35 0.51
C ILE A 257 12.50 16.97 -0.89
N ASP A 258 13.20 18.09 -1.03
CA ASP A 258 13.43 18.74 -2.32
C ASP A 258 14.26 17.85 -3.27
N ASP A 259 15.24 17.13 -2.74
CA ASP A 259 16.05 16.19 -3.49
C ASP A 259 15.25 14.94 -3.92
N LEU A 260 14.39 14.40 -3.04
CA LEU A 260 13.45 13.33 -3.39
C LEU A 260 12.53 13.74 -4.54
N ALA A 261 12.01 14.97 -4.52
CA ALA A 261 11.17 15.50 -5.59
C ALA A 261 11.95 15.59 -6.91
N ARG A 262 13.18 16.13 -6.87
CA ARG A 262 14.04 16.27 -8.05
C ARG A 262 14.34 14.91 -8.70
N GLU A 263 14.63 13.90 -7.89
CA GLU A 263 14.94 12.55 -8.36
C GLU A 263 13.69 11.68 -8.58
N ARG A 264 12.48 12.22 -8.37
CA ARG A 264 11.20 11.49 -8.49
C ARG A 264 11.19 10.21 -7.65
N VAL A 265 11.79 10.24 -6.47
CA VAL A 265 11.71 9.16 -5.48
C VAL A 265 10.41 9.33 -4.70
N THR A 266 9.63 8.26 -4.61
CA THR A 266 8.34 8.31 -3.92
C THR A 266 8.48 7.88 -2.46
N LEU A 267 7.54 8.28 -1.62
CA LEU A 267 7.49 7.88 -0.22
C LEU A 267 6.25 7.04 0.08
N VAL A 268 6.35 6.16 1.07
CA VAL A 268 5.17 5.53 1.70
C VAL A 268 5.22 5.77 3.21
N THR A 269 4.14 6.31 3.77
CA THR A 269 4.01 6.56 5.21
C THR A 269 2.94 5.67 5.82
N THR A 270 3.25 5.15 7.00
CA THR A 270 2.30 4.41 7.83
C THR A 270 1.71 5.31 8.93
N ALA A 271 2.03 6.61 8.93
CA ALA A 271 1.58 7.58 9.94
C ALA A 271 1.72 7.07 11.40
N PRO A 272 2.91 6.58 11.81
CA PRO A 272 3.08 6.02 13.15
C PRO A 272 2.83 7.08 14.23
N ALA A 273 2.06 6.72 15.25
CA ALA A 273 1.71 7.63 16.33
C ALA A 273 2.90 8.05 17.21
N ALA A 274 3.84 7.13 17.45
CA ALA A 274 4.94 7.31 18.41
C ALA A 274 6.32 7.52 17.77
N SER A 275 6.41 7.61 16.44
CA SER A 275 7.67 7.79 15.73
C SER A 275 7.68 9.09 14.93
N PRO A 276 8.86 9.71 14.73
CA PRO A 276 9.09 10.67 13.67
C PRO A 276 8.61 10.11 12.33
N ALA A 277 7.98 10.95 11.52
CA ALA A 277 7.42 10.57 10.24
C ALA A 277 7.53 11.75 9.27
N PRO A 278 7.61 11.51 7.95
CA PRO A 278 7.59 12.58 6.96
C PRO A 278 6.30 13.41 7.09
N SER A 279 6.43 14.73 6.98
CA SER A 279 5.26 15.61 6.86
C SER A 279 4.63 15.43 5.48
N VAL A 280 3.40 14.91 5.45
CA VAL A 280 2.65 14.68 4.20
C VAL A 280 2.47 16.00 3.44
N MET A 281 2.08 17.05 4.15
CA MET A 281 1.88 18.38 3.56
C MET A 281 3.17 18.94 2.95
N ALA A 282 4.32 18.79 3.62
CA ALA A 282 5.60 19.27 3.09
C ALA A 282 6.01 18.49 1.83
N CYS A 283 5.86 17.16 1.85
CA CYS A 283 6.17 16.29 0.72
C CYS A 283 5.32 16.66 -0.51
N LEU A 284 3.99 16.76 -0.35
CA LEU A 284 3.08 17.09 -1.44
C LEU A 284 3.36 18.49 -2.01
N LYS A 285 3.65 19.48 -1.16
CA LYS A 285 4.01 20.84 -1.61
C LYS A 285 5.31 20.89 -2.41
N ALA A 286 6.27 20.04 -2.08
CA ALA A 286 7.53 19.91 -2.83
C ALA A 286 7.39 19.10 -4.13
N GLY A 287 6.24 18.47 -4.36
CA GLY A 287 6.00 17.61 -5.52
C GLY A 287 6.43 16.16 -5.33
N VAL A 288 6.73 15.72 -4.10
CA VAL A 288 6.97 14.31 -3.77
C VAL A 288 5.64 13.57 -3.75
N VAL A 289 5.58 12.45 -4.47
CA VAL A 289 4.48 11.49 -4.36
C VAL A 289 4.63 10.74 -3.03
N ILE A 290 3.63 10.82 -2.17
CA ILE A 290 3.62 10.13 -0.86
C ILE A 290 2.32 9.35 -0.67
N ALA A 291 2.43 8.03 -0.54
CA ALA A 291 1.31 7.13 -0.35
C ALA A 291 1.15 6.67 1.11
N GLY A 292 -0.04 6.16 1.42
CA GLY A 292 -0.37 5.56 2.72
C GLY A 292 -0.31 4.05 2.64
N GLY A 293 0.16 3.42 3.72
CA GLY A 293 0.05 1.97 3.85
C GLY A 293 -0.17 1.52 5.28
N SER A 294 -0.69 0.31 5.44
CA SER A 294 -1.02 -0.24 6.74
C SER A 294 0.18 -0.72 7.55
N ASP A 295 1.27 -1.10 6.87
CA ASP A 295 2.33 -1.93 7.44
C ASP A 295 1.80 -3.33 7.79
N GLY A 296 2.38 -3.95 8.81
CA GLY A 296 1.82 -5.13 9.45
C GLY A 296 0.38 -4.91 9.96
N VAL A 297 -0.50 -5.88 9.69
CA VAL A 297 -1.89 -5.92 10.16
C VAL A 297 -2.08 -7.15 11.03
N ARG A 298 -2.25 -6.92 12.34
CA ARG A 298 -2.41 -7.97 13.35
C ARG A 298 -1.38 -9.09 13.20
N ASP A 299 -0.11 -8.77 13.38
CA ASP A 299 0.99 -9.73 13.25
C ASP A 299 1.96 -9.62 14.45
N SER A 300 3.14 -10.22 14.30
CA SER A 300 4.19 -10.19 15.34
C SER A 300 4.77 -8.80 15.57
N TRP A 301 4.67 -7.89 14.60
CA TRP A 301 5.23 -6.54 14.63
C TRP A 301 4.25 -5.53 15.18
N ASN A 302 3.01 -5.60 14.71
CA ASN A 302 1.98 -4.62 14.97
C ASN A 302 0.64 -5.29 15.32
N PRO A 303 0.14 -5.13 16.56
CA PRO A 303 -1.16 -5.69 16.94
C PRO A 303 -2.34 -4.88 16.37
N TYR A 304 -2.10 -3.67 15.84
CA TYR A 304 -3.12 -2.78 15.32
C TYR A 304 -3.45 -3.06 13.84
N GLY A 305 -4.45 -2.34 13.34
CA GLY A 305 -4.86 -2.32 11.94
C GLY A 305 -6.00 -3.29 11.62
N MET A 306 -6.88 -2.85 10.72
CA MET A 306 -7.97 -3.64 10.16
C MET A 306 -7.84 -3.86 8.64
N GLY A 307 -6.77 -3.32 8.02
CA GLY A 307 -6.65 -3.23 6.57
C GLY A 307 -7.63 -2.25 5.93
N ASP A 308 -8.14 -1.28 6.70
CA ASP A 308 -9.04 -0.23 6.21
C ASP A 308 -8.26 1.03 5.82
N MET A 309 -8.28 1.38 4.54
CA MET A 309 -7.59 2.60 4.09
C MET A 309 -8.30 3.90 4.48
N LEU A 310 -9.60 3.87 4.85
CA LEU A 310 -10.23 5.03 5.50
C LEU A 310 -9.72 5.20 6.94
N GLU A 311 -9.49 4.10 7.66
CA GLU A 311 -8.79 4.14 8.97
C GLU A 311 -7.37 4.71 8.78
N ARG A 312 -6.64 4.25 7.75
CA ARG A 312 -5.31 4.78 7.45
C ARG A 312 -5.34 6.27 7.13
N ALA A 313 -6.30 6.74 6.34
CA ALA A 313 -6.49 8.16 6.05
C ALA A 313 -6.77 8.96 7.34
N THR A 314 -7.59 8.45 8.26
CA THR A 314 -7.79 9.08 9.58
C THR A 314 -6.46 9.21 10.34
N LEU A 315 -5.66 8.14 10.38
CA LEU A 315 -4.36 8.14 11.09
C LEU A 315 -3.37 9.11 10.45
N VAL A 316 -3.32 9.19 9.12
CA VAL A 316 -2.54 10.18 8.37
C VAL A 316 -2.97 11.60 8.75
N GLY A 317 -4.27 11.88 8.73
CA GLY A 317 -4.81 13.19 9.09
C GLY A 317 -4.48 13.60 10.53
N LEU A 318 -4.69 12.70 11.48
CA LEU A 318 -4.36 12.92 12.89
C LEU A 318 -2.87 13.16 13.10
N ARG A 319 -2.02 12.33 12.47
CA ARG A 319 -0.56 12.43 12.62
C ARG A 319 0.01 13.74 12.08
N ASN A 320 -0.62 14.30 11.04
CA ASN A 320 -0.24 15.56 10.39
C ASN A 320 -1.05 16.77 10.91
N ASN A 321 -1.95 16.56 11.88
CA ASN A 321 -2.84 17.57 12.43
C ASN A 321 -3.71 18.29 11.37
N PHE A 322 -4.20 17.54 10.38
CA PHE A 322 -5.13 18.03 9.38
C PHE A 322 -6.52 18.25 9.99
N ARG A 323 -7.13 19.40 9.70
CA ARG A 323 -8.42 19.83 10.27
C ARG A 323 -9.37 20.41 9.23
N ARG A 324 -8.85 21.04 8.19
CA ARG A 324 -9.66 21.63 7.11
C ARG A 324 -10.05 20.53 6.12
N ASP A 325 -11.21 20.67 5.50
CA ASP A 325 -11.72 19.68 4.54
C ASP A 325 -10.71 19.39 3.43
N GLU A 326 -10.08 20.43 2.86
CA GLU A 326 -9.00 20.28 1.86
C GLU A 326 -7.81 19.45 2.38
N GLU A 327 -7.50 19.50 3.68
CA GLU A 327 -6.40 18.73 4.28
C GLU A 327 -6.83 17.28 4.54
N MET A 328 -8.09 17.08 4.92
CA MET A 328 -8.65 15.73 5.10
C MET A 328 -8.77 15.01 3.75
N GLU A 329 -9.15 15.71 2.68
CA GLU A 329 -9.12 15.19 1.32
C GLU A 329 -7.72 14.76 0.91
N LEU A 330 -6.66 15.50 1.28
CA LEU A 330 -5.27 15.06 1.07
C LEU A 330 -4.95 13.77 1.84
N ALA A 331 -5.52 13.56 3.03
CA ALA A 331 -5.32 12.32 3.78
C ALA A 331 -5.91 11.11 3.04
N LEU A 332 -7.05 11.27 2.35
CA LEU A 332 -7.61 10.25 1.47
C LEU A 332 -6.81 10.13 0.16
N ASP A 333 -6.32 11.25 -0.40
CA ASP A 333 -5.49 11.27 -1.61
C ASP A 333 -4.24 10.37 -1.47
N VAL A 334 -3.61 10.44 -0.29
CA VAL A 334 -2.49 9.57 0.12
C VAL A 334 -2.85 8.08 0.04
N CYS A 335 -4.11 7.72 0.30
CA CYS A 335 -4.62 6.34 0.28
C CYS A 335 -5.38 5.98 -1.02
N THR A 336 -5.35 6.86 -2.02
CA THR A 336 -6.01 6.70 -3.32
C THR A 336 -5.06 7.08 -4.46
N TYR A 337 -5.11 8.31 -4.96
CA TYR A 337 -4.34 8.72 -6.13
C TYR A 337 -2.83 8.72 -5.91
N GLN A 338 -2.33 9.07 -4.71
CA GLN A 338 -0.89 8.97 -4.43
C GLN A 338 -0.43 7.51 -4.36
N GLY A 339 -1.22 6.63 -3.73
CA GLY A 339 -0.99 5.19 -3.77
C GLY A 339 -0.92 4.65 -5.19
N ALA A 340 -1.88 5.06 -6.03
CA ALA A 340 -1.89 4.71 -7.45
C ALA A 340 -0.65 5.20 -8.20
N LYS A 341 -0.15 6.40 -7.90
CA LYS A 341 1.10 6.92 -8.48
C LYS A 341 2.32 6.12 -8.03
N VAL A 342 2.42 5.74 -6.75
CA VAL A 342 3.53 4.90 -6.22
C VAL A 342 3.55 3.53 -6.89
N MET A 343 2.38 2.94 -7.13
CA MET A 343 2.23 1.65 -7.79
C MET A 343 2.21 1.73 -9.33
N GLY A 344 2.25 2.93 -9.92
CA GLY A 344 2.21 3.11 -11.37
C GLY A 344 0.90 2.66 -12.03
N ILE A 345 -0.23 2.75 -11.32
CA ILE A 345 -1.54 2.31 -11.81
C ILE A 345 -2.07 3.30 -12.85
N ALA A 346 -2.26 2.82 -14.08
CA ALA A 346 -2.82 3.61 -15.18
C ALA A 346 -4.36 3.68 -15.09
N ASP A 347 -4.94 4.73 -15.70
CA ASP A 347 -6.39 4.91 -15.79
C ASP A 347 -7.13 4.85 -14.44
N TYR A 348 -6.48 5.23 -13.34
CA TYR A 348 -7.04 5.21 -11.99
C TYR A 348 -7.85 6.49 -11.69
N GLY A 349 -9.00 6.34 -11.03
CA GLY A 349 -9.78 7.46 -10.51
C GLY A 349 -11.26 7.41 -10.88
N ILE A 350 -11.95 8.53 -10.64
CA ILE A 350 -13.35 8.74 -11.01
C ILE A 350 -13.43 9.74 -12.15
N ALA A 351 -13.16 9.27 -13.36
CA ALA A 351 -13.35 10.04 -14.59
C ALA A 351 -13.73 9.11 -15.74
N VAL A 352 -14.33 9.68 -16.80
CA VAL A 352 -14.60 8.92 -18.03
C VAL A 352 -13.29 8.37 -18.61
N GLY A 353 -13.28 7.10 -18.96
CA GLY A 353 -12.10 6.37 -19.43
C GLY A 353 -11.36 5.60 -18.33
N CYS A 354 -11.49 6.00 -17.06
CA CYS A 354 -10.87 5.28 -15.95
C CYS A 354 -11.40 3.85 -15.83
N THR A 355 -10.56 2.95 -15.32
CA THR A 355 -10.99 1.62 -14.88
C THR A 355 -12.05 1.78 -13.80
N ALA A 356 -13.12 1.00 -13.89
CA ALA A 356 -14.25 1.06 -12.96
C ALA A 356 -13.93 0.35 -11.64
N ASP A 357 -13.00 0.94 -10.90
CA ASP A 357 -12.54 0.53 -9.57
C ASP A 357 -12.92 1.63 -8.56
N PHE A 358 -13.99 1.41 -7.79
CA PHE A 358 -14.52 2.41 -6.86
C PHE A 358 -15.28 1.78 -5.70
N VAL A 359 -15.49 2.59 -4.67
CA VAL A 359 -16.25 2.25 -3.46
C VAL A 359 -17.43 3.20 -3.34
N ILE A 360 -18.62 2.65 -3.09
CA ILE A 360 -19.82 3.40 -2.76
C ILE A 360 -20.16 3.16 -1.29
N LEU A 361 -20.36 4.22 -0.51
CA LEU A 361 -20.56 4.15 0.93
C LEU A 361 -21.53 5.24 1.43
N PRO A 362 -22.15 5.05 2.61
CA PRO A 362 -22.93 6.09 3.29
C PRO A 362 -22.15 7.40 3.42
N GLY A 363 -22.90 8.51 3.38
CA GLY A 363 -22.39 9.86 3.47
C GLY A 363 -22.45 10.61 2.14
N GLU A 364 -22.25 11.93 2.22
CA GLU A 364 -22.29 12.84 1.08
C GLU A 364 -20.90 13.36 0.71
N THR A 365 -19.96 13.40 1.65
CA THR A 365 -18.65 14.05 1.50
C THR A 365 -17.50 13.12 1.87
N ILE A 366 -16.32 13.39 1.31
CA ILE A 366 -15.08 12.67 1.63
C ILE A 366 -14.74 12.79 3.12
N CYS A 367 -14.89 13.99 3.69
CA CYS A 367 -14.57 14.25 5.10
C CYS A 367 -15.42 13.40 6.05
N GLU A 368 -16.73 13.31 5.79
CA GLU A 368 -17.66 12.45 6.54
C GLU A 368 -17.23 10.99 6.48
N ALA A 369 -16.89 10.48 5.29
CA ALA A 369 -16.40 9.11 5.11
C ALA A 369 -15.13 8.80 5.91
N ILE A 370 -14.16 9.73 5.97
CA ILE A 370 -12.92 9.57 6.75
C ILE A 370 -13.21 9.51 8.26
N VAL A 371 -14.18 10.28 8.74
CA VAL A 371 -14.51 10.34 10.17
C VAL A 371 -15.32 9.11 10.59
N GLU A 372 -16.40 8.82 9.85
CA GLU A 372 -17.36 7.78 10.20
C GLU A 372 -16.87 6.37 9.86
N ARG A 373 -16.06 6.22 8.80
CA ARG A 373 -15.54 4.93 8.30
C ARG A 373 -16.63 3.85 8.22
N PRO A 374 -17.76 4.13 7.54
CA PRO A 374 -18.90 3.21 7.54
C PRO A 374 -18.51 1.84 7.00
N ALA A 375 -18.98 0.76 7.63
CA ALA A 375 -18.73 -0.61 7.19
C ALA A 375 -19.62 -1.04 6.01
N ASP A 376 -20.80 -0.41 5.82
CA ASP A 376 -21.71 -0.67 4.70
C ASP A 376 -21.11 -0.11 3.41
N ARG A 377 -20.26 -0.89 2.74
CA ARG A 377 -19.59 -0.53 1.49
C ARG A 377 -20.03 -1.44 0.35
N THR A 378 -20.19 -0.86 -0.83
CA THR A 378 -20.27 -1.58 -2.10
C THR A 378 -18.98 -1.31 -2.87
N VAL A 379 -18.30 -2.37 -3.27
CA VAL A 379 -16.97 -2.30 -3.89
C VAL A 379 -17.07 -2.87 -5.29
N VAL A 380 -16.59 -2.10 -6.26
CA VAL A 380 -16.57 -2.47 -7.67
C VAL A 380 -15.11 -2.58 -8.12
N LYS A 381 -14.78 -3.71 -8.75
CA LYS A 381 -13.49 -3.97 -9.40
C LYS A 381 -13.75 -4.27 -10.87
N ARG A 382 -13.15 -3.49 -11.77
CA ARG A 382 -13.30 -3.57 -13.23
C ARG A 382 -14.77 -3.72 -13.65
N GLY A 383 -15.62 -2.89 -13.03
CA GLY A 383 -17.05 -2.84 -13.32
C GLY A 383 -17.90 -3.98 -12.73
N LYS A 384 -17.31 -4.91 -11.96
CA LYS A 384 -18.02 -5.99 -11.28
C LYS A 384 -18.10 -5.70 -9.79
N ILE A 385 -19.28 -5.90 -9.19
CA ILE A 385 -19.47 -5.77 -7.75
C ILE A 385 -18.79 -6.96 -7.08
N VAL A 386 -17.74 -6.70 -6.30
CA VAL A 386 -16.96 -7.72 -5.57
C VAL A 386 -17.28 -7.77 -4.07
N ALA A 387 -17.84 -6.69 -3.54
CA ALA A 387 -18.42 -6.66 -2.19
C ALA A 387 -19.67 -5.77 -2.17
N ARG A 388 -20.63 -6.09 -1.31
CA ARG A 388 -21.88 -5.34 -1.10
C ARG A 388 -22.27 -5.41 0.36
N HIS A 389 -22.68 -4.28 0.94
CA HIS A 389 -23.03 -4.17 2.35
C HIS A 389 -21.92 -4.65 3.31
N GLY A 390 -20.65 -4.39 2.96
CA GLY A 390 -19.50 -4.81 3.74
C GLY A 390 -19.21 -6.31 3.68
N GLU A 391 -19.89 -7.06 2.81
CA GLU A 391 -19.67 -8.50 2.62
C GLU A 391 -19.23 -8.82 1.20
N LEU A 392 -18.42 -9.86 1.02
CA LEU A 392 -17.97 -10.27 -0.30
C LEU A 392 -19.14 -10.81 -1.14
N ALA A 393 -19.14 -10.50 -2.43
CA ALA A 393 -20.13 -11.01 -3.36
C ALA A 393 -20.01 -12.54 -3.58
N GLN A 394 -18.80 -13.09 -3.38
CA GLN A 394 -18.51 -14.51 -3.40
C GLN A 394 -17.48 -14.86 -2.31
N PRO A 395 -17.53 -16.05 -1.69
CA PRO A 395 -16.48 -16.50 -0.77
C PRO A 395 -15.14 -16.65 -1.51
N ILE A 396 -14.05 -16.12 -0.94
CA ILE A 396 -12.72 -16.13 -1.58
C ILE A 396 -11.59 -16.73 -0.72
N ALA A 397 -11.88 -17.18 0.50
CA ALA A 397 -10.91 -17.75 1.45
C ALA A 397 -11.54 -18.83 2.33
#